data_AF-A0A844MIV9-F1
#
_entry.id   AF-A0A844MIV9-F1
#
_cell.length_a   1.000
_cell.length_b   1.000
_cell.length_c   1.000
_cell.angle_alpha   90.00
_cell.angle_beta   90.00
_cell.angle_gamma   90.00
#
_symmetry.space_group_name_H-M   'P 1'
#
loop_
_entity.id
_entity.type
_entity.pdbx_description
1 polymer ?
#
loop_
_entity_poly.entity_id
_entity_poly.type
_entity_poly.pdbx_seq_one_letter_code
_entity_poly.pdbx_strand_id
1 'polypeptide(L)'
;MVREIKFKELEDLLYSLGFATVPTTGSYKIYEYPSSATLVVLPGYEQQEYVRMVHLVAVRRILSEHGLMDTDKFNRSLDKVAS
;
A
#
# COMPACT_ATOMS: atom_id res chain seq x y z
N MET A 1 3.80 13.25 11.62
CA MET A 1 2.94 13.83 10.56
C MET A 1 3.00 12.84 9.41
N VAL A 2 1.88 12.31 8.91
CA VAL A 2 1.92 11.42 7.73
C VAL A 2 2.16 12.32 6.53
N ARG A 3 3.35 12.24 5.92
CA ARG A 3 3.69 12.98 4.69
C ARG A 3 2.78 12.57 3.54
N GLU A 4 2.62 13.45 2.56
CA GLU A 4 1.93 13.13 1.32
C GLU A 4 2.76 12.10 0.55
N ILE A 5 2.12 10.98 0.19
CA ILE A 5 2.75 9.85 -0.50
C ILE A 5 2.08 9.70 -1.86
N LYS A 6 2.88 9.63 -2.92
CA LYS A 6 2.38 9.30 -4.27
C LYS A 6 2.04 7.83 -4.36
N PHE A 7 1.08 7.50 -5.20
CA PHE A 7 0.64 6.13 -5.38
C PHE A 7 1.78 5.19 -5.76
N LYS A 8 2.68 5.63 -6.65
CA LYS A 8 3.87 4.86 -7.03
C LYS A 8 4.71 4.42 -5.83
N GLU A 9 4.93 5.31 -4.86
CA GLU A 9 5.76 5.03 -3.68
C GLU A 9 5.11 4.00 -2.77
N LEU A 10 3.78 4.06 -2.63
CA LEU A 10 3.02 3.05 -1.90
C LEU A 10 3.03 1.71 -2.62
N GLU A 11 2.88 1.72 -3.94
CA GLU A 11 2.90 0.53 -4.78
C GLU A 11 4.28 -0.16 -4.73
N ASP A 12 5.37 0.60 -4.83
CA ASP A 12 6.74 0.10 -4.70
C ASP A 12 6.97 -0.51 -3.31
N LEU A 13 6.41 0.08 -2.24
CA LEU A 13 6.44 -0.51 -0.90
C LEU A 13 5.72 -1.86 -0.86
N LEU A 14 4.51 -1.97 -1.43
CA LEU A 14 3.76 -3.23 -1.48
C LEU A 14 4.54 -4.31 -2.24
N TYR A 15 5.13 -3.97 -3.38
CA TYR A 15 5.99 -4.89 -4.14
C TYR A 15 7.23 -5.31 -3.34
N SER A 16 7.87 -4.39 -2.62
CA SER A 16 9.02 -4.71 -1.76
C SER A 16 8.68 -5.68 -0.63
N LEU A 17 7.41 -5.70 -0.21
CA LEU A 17 6.90 -6.64 0.79
C LEU A 17 6.50 -7.99 0.19
N GLY A 18 6.51 -8.13 -1.14
CA GLY A 18 6.15 -9.36 -1.84
C GLY A 18 4.68 -9.44 -2.26
N PHE A 19 3.94 -8.33 -2.22
CA PHE A 19 2.63 -8.30 -2.86
C PHE A 19 2.76 -8.38 -4.38
N ALA A 20 1.77 -8.97 -5.04
CA ALA A 20 1.64 -9.02 -6.49
C ALA A 20 0.32 -8.41 -6.93
N THR A 21 0.30 -7.75 -8.09
CA THR A 21 -0.91 -7.16 -8.64
C THR A 21 -1.82 -8.23 -9.22
N VAL A 22 -3.10 -8.17 -8.86
CA VAL A 22 -4.14 -9.04 -9.39
C VAL A 22 -4.90 -8.29 -10.48
N PRO A 23 -5.05 -8.86 -11.70
CA PRO A 23 -5.88 -8.26 -12.74
C PRO A 23 -7.33 -8.13 -12.30
N THR A 24 -7.92 -6.96 -12.47
CA THR A 24 -9.33 -6.70 -12.13
C THR A 24 -10.07 -6.00 -13.25
N THR A 25 -11.38 -6.25 -13.32
CA THR A 25 -12.30 -5.46 -14.14
C THR A 25 -12.74 -4.22 -13.36
N GLY A 26 -12.44 -3.03 -13.88
CA GLY A 26 -12.85 -1.74 -13.28
C GLY A 26 -11.67 -0.84 -12.92
N SER A 27 -11.97 0.27 -12.24
CA SER A 27 -11.00 1.29 -11.84
C SER A 27 -10.44 1.05 -10.44
N TYR A 28 -10.27 -0.20 -10.01
CA TYR A 28 -9.63 -0.55 -8.75
C TYR A 28 -8.27 -1.17 -9.01
N LYS A 29 -7.38 -1.11 -8.03
CA LYS A 29 -6.11 -1.81 -8.02
C LYS A 29 -6.09 -2.78 -6.86
N ILE A 30 -5.86 -4.05 -7.14
CA ILE A 30 -5.81 -5.11 -6.13
C ILE A 30 -4.39 -5.67 -6.08
N TYR A 31 -3.89 -5.78 -4.86
CA TYR A 31 -2.61 -6.39 -4.55
C TYR A 31 -2.85 -7.56 -3.60
N GLU A 32 -2.27 -8.70 -3.90
CA GLU A 32 -2.36 -9.92 -3.09
C GLU A 32 -0.98 -10.28 -2.54
N TYR A 33 -0.92 -10.62 -1.25
CA TYR A 33 0.23 -11.27 -0.67
C TYR A 33 0.05 -12.80 -0.76
N PRO A 34 0.85 -13.51 -1.60
CA PRO A 34 0.53 -14.87 -2.01
C PRO A 34 0.46 -15.90 -0.88
N SER A 35 1.25 -15.74 0.18
CA SER A 35 1.33 -16.77 1.23
C SER A 35 0.14 -16.77 2.18
N SER A 36 -0.61 -15.68 2.29
CA SER A 36 -1.75 -15.55 3.20
C SER A 36 -3.04 -15.10 2.52
N ALA A 37 -3.03 -14.94 1.19
CA ALA A 37 -4.13 -14.35 0.42
C ALA A 37 -4.60 -12.99 0.98
N THR A 38 -3.68 -12.23 1.60
CA THR A 38 -3.99 -10.91 2.15
C THR A 38 -4.17 -9.94 0.99
N LEU A 39 -5.31 -9.25 0.95
CA LEU A 39 -5.63 -8.32 -0.11
C LEU A 39 -5.52 -6.88 0.34
N VAL A 40 -4.89 -6.06 -0.49
CA VAL A 40 -4.96 -4.60 -0.45
C VAL A 40 -5.72 -4.14 -1.67
N VAL A 41 -6.87 -3.49 -1.44
CA VAL A 41 -7.72 -2.93 -2.49
C VAL A 41 -7.67 -1.41 -2.41
N LEU A 42 -7.28 -0.77 -3.50
CA LEU A 42 -7.17 0.68 -3.60
C LEU A 42 -8.01 1.18 -4.79
N PRO A 43 -8.54 2.41 -4.73
CA PRO A 43 -9.03 3.10 -5.92
C PRO A 43 -7.95 3.14 -7.00
N GLY A 44 -8.39 3.35 -8.24
CA GLY A 44 -7.55 3.42 -9.45
C GLY A 44 -6.75 4.70 -9.52
N TYR A 45 -5.85 4.87 -8.56
CA TYR A 45 -4.91 5.96 -8.48
C TYR A 45 -3.98 5.99 -9.68
N GLU A 46 -3.77 7.18 -10.21
CA GLU A 46 -2.68 7.44 -11.14
C GLU A 46 -1.33 7.39 -10.42
N GLN A 47 -0.25 7.03 -11.12
CA GLN A 47 1.07 6.81 -10.51
C GLN A 47 1.61 8.02 -9.71
N GLN A 48 1.30 9.23 -10.16
CA GLN A 48 1.74 10.47 -9.51
C GLN A 48 0.67 11.10 -8.59
N GLU A 49 -0.50 10.47 -8.45
CA GLU A 49 -1.57 10.96 -7.57
C GLU A 49 -1.21 10.70 -6.10
N TYR A 50 -1.50 11.67 -5.24
CA TYR A 50 -1.31 11.51 -3.80
C TYR A 50 -2.38 10.57 -3.21
N VAL A 51 -1.91 9.59 -2.44
CA VAL A 51 -2.78 8.64 -1.75
C VAL A 51 -3.50 9.36 -0.61
N ARG A 52 -4.83 9.24 -0.58
CA ARG A 52 -5.63 9.80 0.51
C ARG A 52 -5.26 9.13 1.83
N MET A 53 -5.17 9.92 2.89
CA MET A 53 -4.78 9.45 4.22
C MET A 53 -5.62 8.26 4.73
N VAL A 54 -6.93 8.25 4.44
CA VAL A 54 -7.82 7.14 4.80
C VAL A 54 -7.37 5.80 4.20
N HIS A 55 -6.85 5.80 2.96
CA HIS A 55 -6.36 4.59 2.32
C HIS A 55 -5.00 4.18 2.89
N LEU A 56 -4.11 5.13 3.21
CA LEU A 56 -2.84 4.82 3.91
C LEU A 56 -3.10 4.17 5.28
N VAL A 57 -4.09 4.68 6.02
CA VAL A 57 -4.51 4.07 7.30
C VAL A 57 -5.05 2.65 7.10
N ALA A 58 -5.85 2.43 6.04
CA ALA A 58 -6.37 1.10 5.71
C ALA A 58 -5.24 0.11 5.36
N VAL A 59 -4.29 0.51 4.50
CA VAL A 59 -3.14 -0.34 4.15
C VAL A 59 -2.32 -0.67 5.38
N ARG A 60 -1.98 0.33 6.20
CA ARG A 60 -1.24 0.12 7.44
C ARG A 60 -1.94 -0.89 8.36
N ARG A 61 -3.27 -0.79 8.48
CA ARG A 61 -4.06 -1.69 9.30
C ARG A 61 -4.00 -3.13 8.79
N ILE A 62 -4.21 -3.33 7.48
CA ILE A 62 -4.09 -4.65 6.83
C ILE A 62 -2.71 -5.26 7.08
N LEU A 63 -1.64 -4.50 6.83
CA LEU A 63 -0.28 -4.99 7.03
C LEU A 63 -0.01 -5.38 8.49
N SER A 64 -0.52 -4.61 9.44
CA SER A 64 -0.34 -4.88 10.88
C SER A 64 -1.17 -6.08 11.35
N GLU A 65 -2.42 -6.20 10.91
CA GLU A 65 -3.32 -7.30 11.29
C GLU A 65 -2.84 -8.65 10.74
N HIS A 66 -2.16 -8.64 9.59
CA HIS A 66 -1.59 -9.83 8.97
C HIS A 66 -0.12 -10.08 9.33
N GLY A 67 0.47 -9.29 10.25
CA GLY A 67 1.85 -9.47 10.71
C GLY A 67 2.91 -9.19 9.64
N LEU A 68 2.54 -8.51 8.55
CA LEU A 68 3.43 -8.18 7.43
C LEU A 68 4.29 -6.96 7.73
N MET A 69 3.74 -5.98 8.45
CA MET A 69 4.45 -4.79 8.88
C MET A 69 3.72 -4.08 10.02
N ASP A 70 4.44 -3.72 11.08
CA ASP A 70 3.89 -2.90 12.17
C ASP A 70 3.77 -1.42 11.79
N THR A 71 3.06 -0.66 12.62
CA THR A 71 2.80 0.77 12.38
C THR A 71 4.07 1.61 12.31
N ASP A 72 5.06 1.36 13.16
CA ASP A 72 6.28 2.16 13.21
C ASP A 72 7.20 1.89 12.03
N LYS A 73 7.27 0.63 11.60
CA LYS A 73 8.00 0.20 10.41
C LYS A 73 7.32 0.72 9.15
N PHE A 74 5.99 0.75 9.11
CA PHE A 74 5.23 1.35 8.01
C PHE A 74 5.52 2.85 7.86
N ASN A 75 5.37 3.62 8.95
CA ASN A 75 5.63 5.06 8.92
C ASN A 75 7.08 5.36 8.49
N ARG A 76 8.06 4.62 9.02
CA ARG A 76 9.47 4.75 8.62
C ARG A 76 9.72 4.36 7.16
N SER A 77 8.96 3.41 6.62
CA SER A 77 9.08 3.02 5.21
C SER A 77 8.52 4.10 4.30
N LEU A 78 7.37 4.68 4.65
CA LEU A 78 6.79 5.83 3.94
C LEU A 78 7.75 7.02 3.91
N ASP A 79 8.41 7.34 5.04
CA ASP A 79 9.39 8.42 5.10
C ASP A 79 10.61 8.20 4.20
N LYS A 80 10.95 6.94 3.89
CA LYS A 80 12.08 6.59 3.00
C LYS A 80 11.72 6.63 1.52
N VAL A 81 10.48 6.30 1.18
CA VAL A 81 10.03 6.24 -0.23
C VAL A 81 9.53 7.60 -0.72
N ALA A 82 9.11 8.49 0.19
CA ALA A 82 8.75 9.87 -0.12
C ALA A 82 9.98 10.68 -0.57
N SER A 83 10.22 10.79 -1.88
CA SER A 83 11.32 11.58 -2.48
C SER A 83 10.82 12.57 -3.54
#